data_AF-A0A1W7R7Y1-F1
#
_entry.id   AF-A0A1W7R7Y1-F1
#
_cell.length_a   1.000
_cell.length_b   1.000
_cell.length_c   1.000
_cell.angle_alpha   90.00
_cell.angle_beta   90.00
_cell.angle_gamma   90.00
#
_symmetry.space_group_name_H-M   'P 1'
#
loop_
_entity.id
_entity.type
_entity.pdbx_description
1 polymer ?
#
loop_
_entity_poly.entity_id
_entity_poly.type
_entity_poly.pdbx_seq_one_letter_code
_entity_poly.pdbx_strand_id
1 'polypeptide(L)'
;FYSDEIACMLIVGSCNETHGGNNFTRPDGTVDWDIVEKFFSNDLVPHDKPLTYEYCSLLTTKFHVFLKQCPTVHYQTEKLKWTNRSDMIALSQQASNLTAALILSSVLEYSLGNLFLTRTGSTPPHLLRDLLMTDALAAELGETVIYLLRLLLGSPNGVNLRNLVWHGFLSDEDLSPMYNNFLLLIMTWVGNILDKRNCSMKHRSCSLDAQLLLAKIEAESFSEVQFRSCLANDRLVTELQRIDWMDILDYYNLKQYYCCVSRALIQLEMYLRRLYGELYGRDPRAKLDEYYIIMDTVFEERNSITGERNQIYNHFRVSLLELVYDLFSAMYGPRIRDKLSHGELRVDQIDEIIAKAVLFTCFLAITNNSQFTYRSVYHPNAILQAKLKECTAVVHQIQTLEIPETIDDSESIGDVPFIPQVDIIEHAKIFYRPDGEDVLIGYLQRIAVALELAAKNLHQSLTLKLEAVERRELRSR
;
A
#
# COMPACT_ATOMS: atom_id res chain seq x y z
N PHE A 1 -10.68 4.43 -18.64
CA PHE A 1 -9.98 3.20 -19.06
C PHE A 1 -10.78 1.95 -18.63
N TYR A 2 -12.05 1.87 -19.01
CA TYR A 2 -12.96 0.83 -18.51
C TYR A 2 -14.00 0.49 -19.57
N SER A 3 -14.72 -0.60 -19.39
CA SER A 3 -15.77 -1.07 -20.30
C SER A 3 -17.05 -0.24 -20.19
N ASP A 4 -17.94 -0.38 -21.16
CA ASP A 4 -19.21 0.36 -21.19
C ASP A 4 -20.10 0.00 -20.00
N GLU A 5 -20.02 -1.23 -19.49
CA GLU A 5 -20.77 -1.69 -18.33
C GLU A 5 -20.35 -0.95 -17.05
N ILE A 6 -19.03 -0.76 -16.86
CA ILE A 6 -18.49 0.05 -15.76
C ILE A 6 -18.84 1.52 -15.96
N ALA A 7 -18.80 2.00 -17.21
CA ALA A 7 -19.23 3.35 -17.53
C ALA A 7 -20.70 3.58 -17.11
N CYS A 8 -21.61 2.65 -17.41
CA CYS A 8 -23.00 2.72 -16.97
C CYS A 8 -23.18 2.76 -15.45
N MET A 9 -22.31 2.09 -14.68
CA MET A 9 -22.32 2.16 -13.22
C MET A 9 -21.81 3.48 -12.65
N LEU A 10 -20.91 4.15 -13.37
CA LEU A 10 -20.31 5.42 -12.96
C LEU A 10 -21.12 6.63 -13.42
N ILE A 11 -21.75 6.54 -14.60
CA ILE A 11 -22.54 7.61 -15.20
C ILE A 11 -23.74 7.89 -14.31
N VAL A 12 -23.65 9.02 -13.64
CA VAL A 12 -24.79 9.63 -12.97
C VAL A 12 -25.66 10.25 -14.06
N GLY A 13 -26.59 9.49 -14.62
CA GLY A 13 -27.49 9.97 -15.66
C GLY A 13 -28.23 11.24 -15.22
N SER A 14 -28.58 12.12 -16.18
CA SER A 14 -29.46 13.29 -15.96
C SER A 14 -30.92 12.90 -15.66
N CYS A 15 -31.15 11.69 -15.14
CA CYS A 15 -32.46 11.15 -14.87
C CYS A 15 -33.25 12.12 -13.99
N ASN A 16 -34.21 12.79 -14.63
CA ASN A 16 -35.36 13.47 -14.05
C ASN A 16 -36.37 12.46 -13.47
N GLU A 17 -35.95 11.21 -13.22
CA GLU A 17 -36.79 10.25 -12.52
C GLU A 17 -36.94 10.72 -11.08
N THR A 18 -38.05 11.42 -10.87
CA THR A 18 -38.62 11.72 -9.58
C THR A 18 -39.07 10.41 -8.95
N HIS A 19 -38.12 9.61 -8.43
CA HIS A 19 -38.44 8.70 -7.33
C HIS A 19 -38.96 9.62 -6.22
N GLY A 20 -40.28 9.70 -6.10
CA GLY A 20 -40.99 10.84 -5.54
C GLY A 20 -40.48 11.23 -4.15
N GLY A 21 -40.37 12.55 -3.93
CA GLY A 21 -40.60 13.21 -2.64
C GLY A 21 -39.78 12.79 -1.41
N ASN A 22 -38.81 11.88 -1.52
CA ASN A 22 -38.07 11.41 -0.36
C ASN A 22 -36.99 12.43 0.01
N ASN A 23 -37.29 13.28 0.98
CA ASN A 23 -36.26 14.08 1.62
C ASN A 23 -35.50 13.18 2.60
N PHE A 24 -34.32 12.69 2.20
CA PHE A 24 -33.42 11.95 3.09
C PHE A 24 -32.74 12.83 4.14
N THR A 25 -33.03 14.12 4.17
CA THR A 25 -32.40 15.08 5.08
C THR A 25 -33.37 15.48 6.17
N ARG A 26 -32.93 15.37 7.42
CA ARG A 26 -33.62 15.88 8.61
C ARG A 26 -33.61 17.42 8.63
N PRO A 27 -34.48 18.06 9.44
CA PRO A 27 -34.49 19.51 9.57
C PRO A 27 -33.15 20.12 10.02
N ASP A 28 -32.29 19.34 10.67
CA ASP A 28 -30.96 19.74 11.12
C ASP A 28 -29.86 19.58 10.04
N GLY A 29 -30.23 19.18 8.82
CA GLY A 29 -29.29 18.99 7.71
C GLY A 29 -28.58 17.64 7.69
N THR A 30 -28.89 16.72 8.61
CA THR A 30 -28.30 15.37 8.65
C THR A 30 -29.13 14.34 7.89
N VAL A 31 -28.53 13.21 7.51
CA VAL A 31 -29.28 12.13 6.85
C VAL A 31 -30.23 11.42 7.82
N ASP A 32 -31.47 11.23 7.39
CA ASP A 32 -32.46 10.43 8.08
C ASP A 32 -32.35 8.95 7.69
N TRP A 33 -31.53 8.22 8.44
CA TRP A 33 -31.27 6.80 8.17
C TRP A 33 -32.50 5.92 8.27
N ASP A 34 -33.53 6.32 9.02
CA ASP A 34 -34.81 5.59 9.09
C ASP A 34 -35.57 5.65 7.75
N ILE A 35 -35.44 6.77 7.03
CA ILE A 35 -36.01 6.93 5.68
C ILE A 35 -35.17 6.16 4.66
N VAL A 36 -33.85 6.21 4.79
CA VAL A 36 -32.92 5.47 3.91
C VAL A 36 -33.15 3.96 4.03
N GLU A 37 -33.28 3.44 5.25
CA GLU A 37 -33.55 2.03 5.50
C GLU A 37 -34.89 1.60 4.89
N LYS A 38 -35.96 2.41 5.03
CA LYS A 38 -37.24 2.15 4.35
C LYS A 38 -37.09 2.18 2.83
N PHE A 39 -36.32 3.12 2.30
CA PHE A 39 -36.11 3.27 0.86
C PHE A 39 -35.41 2.05 0.25
N PHE A 40 -34.44 1.45 0.96
CA PHE A 40 -33.73 0.25 0.51
C PHE A 40 -34.27 -1.06 1.09
N SER A 41 -35.32 -1.06 1.90
CA SER A 41 -35.80 -2.23 2.65
C SER A 41 -36.05 -3.49 1.80
N ASN A 42 -36.61 -3.33 0.59
CA ASN A 42 -36.86 -4.44 -0.33
C ASN A 42 -35.60 -4.90 -1.09
N ASP A 43 -34.52 -4.13 -1.01
CA ASP A 43 -33.24 -4.35 -1.68
C ASP A 43 -32.12 -4.69 -0.68
N LEU A 44 -32.41 -4.89 0.60
CA LEU A 44 -31.35 -5.21 1.56
C LEU A 44 -30.91 -6.66 1.35
N VAL A 45 -29.65 -6.80 0.95
CA VAL A 45 -28.95 -8.10 0.96
C VAL A 45 -28.09 -8.13 2.23
N PRO A 46 -28.32 -9.11 3.14
CA PRO A 46 -27.54 -9.24 4.36
C PRO A 46 -26.03 -9.23 4.10
N HIS A 47 -25.27 -8.68 5.05
CA HIS A 47 -23.82 -8.53 4.92
C HIS A 47 -23.09 -9.86 4.65
N ASP A 48 -23.60 -11.00 5.14
CA ASP A 48 -23.03 -12.34 4.97
C ASP A 48 -23.32 -12.97 3.58
N LYS A 49 -24.15 -12.34 2.74
CA LYS A 49 -24.49 -12.82 1.38
C LYS A 49 -23.80 -12.00 0.30
N PRO A 50 -23.23 -12.61 -0.75
CA PRO A 50 -22.59 -11.88 -1.83
C PRO A 50 -23.61 -11.05 -2.65
N LEU A 51 -23.17 -9.89 -3.17
CA LEU A 51 -23.93 -9.10 -4.14
C LEU A 51 -23.59 -9.58 -5.56
N THR A 52 -24.59 -9.90 -6.38
CA THR A 52 -24.39 -10.28 -7.79
C THR A 52 -24.32 -9.04 -8.69
N TYR A 53 -23.72 -9.16 -9.87
CA TYR A 53 -23.64 -8.07 -10.84
C TYR A 53 -25.04 -7.65 -11.33
N GLU A 54 -25.86 -8.60 -11.74
CA GLU A 54 -27.23 -8.37 -12.22
C GLU A 54 -28.02 -7.53 -11.22
N TYR A 55 -27.86 -7.85 -9.94
CA TYR A 55 -28.48 -7.14 -8.84
C TYR A 55 -27.97 -5.70 -8.70
N CYS A 56 -26.64 -5.52 -8.61
CA CYS A 56 -26.03 -4.20 -8.49
C CYS A 56 -26.35 -3.28 -9.69
N SER A 57 -26.34 -3.83 -10.90
CA SER A 57 -26.64 -3.10 -12.13
C SER A 57 -28.05 -2.51 -12.09
N LEU A 58 -29.06 -3.32 -11.73
CA LEU A 58 -30.45 -2.87 -11.59
C LEU A 58 -30.63 -1.79 -10.51
N LEU A 59 -29.80 -1.81 -9.47
CA LEU A 59 -29.88 -0.87 -8.35
C LEU A 59 -29.08 0.41 -8.54
N THR A 60 -28.19 0.47 -9.54
CA THR A 60 -27.27 1.59 -9.71
C THR A 60 -28.03 2.92 -9.82
N THR A 61 -29.09 2.97 -10.64
CA THR A 61 -29.93 4.17 -10.78
C THR A 61 -30.53 4.62 -9.45
N LYS A 62 -31.12 3.68 -8.70
CA LYS A 62 -31.74 3.96 -7.40
C LYS A 62 -30.70 4.44 -6.37
N PHE A 63 -29.51 3.85 -6.38
CA PHE A 63 -28.39 4.27 -5.54
C PHE A 63 -27.93 5.70 -5.89
N HIS A 64 -27.78 6.03 -7.16
CA HIS A 64 -27.41 7.40 -7.58
C HIS A 64 -28.50 8.44 -7.24
N VAL A 65 -29.78 8.08 -7.31
CA VAL A 65 -30.87 8.94 -6.85
C VAL A 65 -30.70 9.28 -5.36
N PHE A 66 -30.39 8.28 -4.54
CA PHE A 66 -30.08 8.49 -3.13
C PHE A 66 -28.85 9.41 -2.93
N LEU A 67 -27.75 9.15 -3.64
CA LEU A 67 -26.54 9.97 -3.53
C LEU A 67 -26.76 11.44 -3.93
N LYS A 68 -27.57 11.70 -4.97
CA LYS A 68 -27.94 13.07 -5.39
C LYS A 68 -28.75 13.83 -4.34
N GLN A 69 -29.52 13.11 -3.54
CA GLN A 69 -30.39 13.68 -2.51
C GLN A 69 -29.72 13.73 -1.13
N CYS A 70 -28.50 13.21 -1.00
CA CYS A 70 -27.70 13.38 0.21
C CYS A 70 -27.33 14.84 0.42
N PRO A 71 -27.36 15.34 1.67
CA PRO A 71 -26.88 16.68 1.97
C PRO A 71 -25.39 16.80 1.68
N THR A 72 -24.96 18.00 1.26
CA THR A 72 -23.54 18.33 1.18
C THR A 72 -22.97 18.39 2.60
N VAL A 73 -21.96 17.57 2.87
CA VAL A 73 -21.30 17.50 4.17
C VAL A 73 -20.04 18.34 4.12
N HIS A 74 -19.95 19.29 5.04
CA HIS A 74 -18.72 20.05 5.24
C HIS A 74 -17.81 19.32 6.22
N TYR A 75 -16.50 19.46 6.03
CA TYR A 75 -15.50 18.93 6.93
C TYR A 75 -15.70 19.45 8.36
N GLN A 76 -15.95 18.52 9.30
CA GLN A 76 -16.11 18.80 10.72
C GLN A 76 -15.09 17.99 11.52
N THR A 77 -13.97 18.59 11.87
CA THR A 77 -12.83 17.93 12.55
C THR A 77 -13.29 17.09 13.74
N GLU A 78 -14.16 17.65 14.60
CA GLU A 78 -14.67 16.98 15.80
C GLU A 78 -15.36 15.65 15.50
N LYS A 79 -16.16 15.59 14.42
CA LYS A 79 -16.90 14.39 14.01
C LYS A 79 -16.06 13.36 13.26
N LEU A 80 -14.83 13.72 12.91
CA LEU A 80 -13.92 12.88 12.14
C LEU A 80 -12.71 12.44 12.95
N LYS A 81 -12.62 12.82 14.24
CA LYS A 81 -11.54 12.42 15.16
C LYS A 81 -11.37 10.90 15.25
N TRP A 82 -12.47 10.15 15.18
CA TRP A 82 -12.45 8.68 15.24
C TRP A 82 -11.64 8.02 14.12
N THR A 83 -11.43 8.71 12.99
CA THR A 83 -10.62 8.22 11.87
C THR A 83 -9.12 8.22 12.20
N ASN A 84 -8.68 9.08 13.12
CA ASN A 84 -7.27 9.39 13.38
C ASN A 84 -6.50 9.76 12.09
N ARG A 85 -7.18 10.47 11.18
CA ARG A 85 -6.69 10.89 9.85
C ARG A 85 -7.21 12.29 9.44
N SER A 86 -7.37 13.20 10.40
CA SER A 86 -7.87 14.55 10.16
C SER A 86 -7.00 15.35 9.18
N ASP A 87 -5.69 15.13 9.21
CA ASP A 87 -4.71 15.68 8.27
C ASP A 87 -5.01 15.29 6.82
N MET A 88 -5.22 13.99 6.57
CA MET A 88 -5.56 13.48 5.25
C MET A 88 -6.94 13.96 4.79
N ILE A 89 -7.94 13.96 5.67
CA ILE A 89 -9.26 14.46 5.29
C ILE A 89 -9.19 15.96 4.96
N ALA A 90 -8.47 16.76 5.74
CA ALA A 90 -8.26 18.17 5.42
C ALA A 90 -7.56 18.37 4.05
N LEU A 91 -6.57 17.53 3.73
CA LEU A 91 -5.89 17.53 2.43
C LEU A 91 -6.88 17.21 1.29
N SER A 92 -7.78 16.25 1.47
CA SER A 92 -8.79 15.89 0.46
C SER A 92 -9.72 17.05 0.07
N GLN A 93 -9.94 18.02 0.98
CA GLN A 93 -10.82 19.16 0.70
C GLN A 93 -10.21 20.18 -0.27
N GLN A 94 -8.89 20.14 -0.45
CA GLN A 94 -8.14 21.05 -1.33
C GLN A 94 -7.65 20.32 -2.59
N ALA A 95 -7.89 19.02 -2.69
CA ALA A 95 -7.41 18.19 -3.76
C ALA A 95 -8.41 18.12 -4.92
N SER A 96 -7.96 17.64 -6.07
CA SER A 96 -8.85 17.31 -7.18
C SER A 96 -9.83 16.19 -6.78
N ASN A 97 -10.89 15.99 -7.57
CA ASN A 97 -11.95 15.05 -7.25
C ASN A 97 -11.44 13.60 -7.14
N LEU A 98 -10.62 13.16 -8.09
CA LEU A 98 -9.98 11.84 -8.07
C LEU A 98 -9.02 11.70 -6.88
N THR A 99 -8.23 12.73 -6.60
CA THR A 99 -7.27 12.72 -5.48
C THR A 99 -8.01 12.65 -4.13
N ALA A 100 -9.11 13.37 -3.99
CA ALA A 100 -9.98 13.27 -2.83
C ALA A 100 -10.58 11.87 -2.68
N ALA A 101 -10.95 11.19 -3.78
CA ALA A 101 -11.48 9.83 -3.73
C ALA A 101 -10.43 8.80 -3.31
N LEU A 102 -9.19 8.92 -3.80
CA LEU A 102 -8.05 8.11 -3.34
C LEU A 102 -7.89 8.25 -1.82
N ILE A 103 -7.85 9.48 -1.32
CA ILE A 103 -7.66 9.77 0.10
C ILE A 103 -8.84 9.27 0.94
N LEU A 104 -10.06 9.67 0.61
CA LEU A 104 -11.25 9.39 1.43
C LEU A 104 -11.59 7.91 1.47
N SER A 105 -11.43 7.18 0.37
CA SER A 105 -11.64 5.73 0.34
C SER A 105 -10.64 4.99 1.22
N SER A 106 -9.35 5.36 1.16
CA SER A 106 -8.30 4.81 2.02
C SER A 106 -8.50 5.13 3.51
N VAL A 107 -8.87 6.39 3.83
CA VAL A 107 -9.15 6.78 5.22
C VAL A 107 -10.32 5.97 5.78
N LEU A 108 -11.40 5.82 5.01
CA LEU A 108 -12.56 5.06 5.45
C LEU A 108 -12.20 3.59 5.68
N GLU A 109 -11.51 2.95 4.72
CA GLU A 109 -11.03 1.57 4.85
C GLU A 109 -10.18 1.36 6.11
N TYR A 110 -9.19 2.23 6.32
CA TYR A 110 -8.32 2.20 7.50
C TYR A 110 -9.12 2.33 8.81
N SER A 111 -10.06 3.27 8.83
CA SER A 111 -10.86 3.62 10.01
C SER A 111 -11.85 2.52 10.37
N LEU A 112 -12.48 1.89 9.38
CA LEU A 112 -13.32 0.72 9.59
C LEU A 112 -12.51 -0.47 10.14
N GLY A 113 -11.29 -0.68 9.67
CA GLY A 113 -10.39 -1.69 10.22
C GLY A 113 -10.05 -1.43 11.69
N ASN A 114 -9.89 -0.17 12.09
CA ASN A 114 -9.69 0.21 13.49
C ASN A 114 -10.96 0.02 14.33
N LEU A 115 -12.15 0.29 13.77
CA LEU A 115 -13.42 0.01 14.43
C LEU A 115 -13.57 -1.49 14.70
N PHE A 116 -13.27 -2.33 13.70
CA PHE A 116 -13.25 -3.78 13.86
C PHE A 116 -12.28 -4.23 14.95
N LEU A 117 -11.03 -3.75 14.92
CA LEU A 117 -10.02 -4.05 15.94
C LEU A 117 -10.49 -3.63 17.35
N THR A 118 -11.15 -2.48 17.45
CA THR A 118 -11.67 -1.96 18.72
C THR A 118 -12.71 -2.91 19.31
N ARG A 119 -13.57 -3.50 18.47
CA ARG A 119 -14.64 -4.40 18.90
C ARG A 119 -14.19 -5.83 19.16
N THR A 120 -13.32 -6.37 18.32
CA THR A 120 -12.96 -7.79 18.36
C THR A 120 -11.62 -8.05 19.06
N GLY A 121 -10.79 -7.02 19.22
CA GLY A 121 -9.39 -7.18 19.64
C GLY A 121 -8.52 -7.92 18.64
N SER A 122 -9.05 -8.25 17.46
CA SER A 122 -8.39 -9.05 16.43
C SER A 122 -7.95 -8.19 15.24
N THR A 123 -6.93 -8.66 14.51
CA THR A 123 -6.49 -8.04 13.27
C THR A 123 -7.63 -8.04 12.25
N PRO A 124 -7.94 -6.90 11.59
CA PRO A 124 -8.99 -6.84 10.58
C PRO A 124 -8.66 -7.69 9.35
N PRO A 125 -9.67 -8.23 8.64
CA PRO A 125 -9.46 -8.81 7.31
C PRO A 125 -8.71 -7.85 6.38
N HIS A 126 -7.83 -8.39 5.54
CA HIS A 126 -6.99 -7.60 4.64
C HIS A 126 -7.80 -6.93 3.53
N LEU A 127 -8.84 -7.59 3.01
CA LEU A 127 -9.67 -7.06 1.94
C LEU A 127 -10.84 -6.29 2.54
N LEU A 128 -11.06 -5.04 2.10
CA LEU A 128 -12.21 -4.23 2.50
C LEU A 128 -13.55 -4.97 2.31
N ARG A 129 -13.68 -5.73 1.21
CA ARG A 129 -14.86 -6.57 0.96
C ARG A 129 -15.14 -7.50 2.13
N ASP A 130 -14.12 -8.22 2.58
CA ASP A 130 -14.26 -9.25 3.61
C ASP A 130 -14.47 -8.58 4.98
N LEU A 131 -13.83 -7.43 5.23
CA LEU A 131 -14.08 -6.60 6.41
C LEU A 131 -15.56 -6.15 6.49
N LEU A 132 -16.15 -5.71 5.38
CA LEU A 132 -17.56 -5.31 5.30
C LEU A 132 -18.54 -6.48 5.40
N MET A 133 -18.08 -7.73 5.32
CA MET A 133 -18.89 -8.94 5.54
C MET A 133 -18.80 -9.46 6.98
N THR A 134 -18.22 -8.70 7.91
CA THR A 134 -18.11 -9.12 9.31
C THR A 134 -19.32 -8.72 10.14
N ASP A 135 -19.80 -9.63 10.98
CA ASP A 135 -20.85 -9.36 11.98
C ASP A 135 -20.48 -8.18 12.88
N ALA A 136 -19.19 -8.02 13.18
CA ALA A 136 -18.69 -6.97 14.05
C ALA A 136 -18.98 -5.57 13.50
N LEU A 137 -18.81 -5.35 12.20
CA LEU A 137 -19.15 -4.06 11.59
C LEU A 137 -20.65 -3.91 11.35
N ALA A 138 -21.35 -4.98 10.97
CA ALA A 138 -22.80 -4.97 10.79
C ALA A 138 -23.54 -4.63 12.10
N ALA A 139 -23.11 -5.18 13.23
CA ALA A 139 -23.67 -4.86 14.55
C ALA A 139 -23.44 -3.38 14.94
N GLU A 140 -22.32 -2.79 14.52
CA GLU A 140 -22.00 -1.40 14.88
C GLU A 140 -22.71 -0.38 13.98
N LEU A 141 -22.73 -0.63 12.67
CA LEU A 141 -23.17 0.31 11.64
C LEU A 141 -24.57 -0.01 11.08
N GLY A 142 -25.11 -1.19 11.36
CA GLY A 142 -26.37 -1.66 10.80
C GLY A 142 -26.26 -2.13 9.35
N GLU A 143 -27.21 -2.98 8.94
CA GLU A 143 -27.24 -3.61 7.62
C GLU A 143 -27.31 -2.60 6.48
N THR A 144 -28.13 -1.55 6.60
CA THR A 144 -28.30 -0.55 5.54
C THR A 144 -26.99 0.16 5.19
N VAL A 145 -26.18 0.55 6.19
CA VAL A 145 -24.92 1.25 5.92
C VAL A 145 -23.87 0.30 5.35
N ILE A 146 -23.77 -0.91 5.90
CA ILE A 146 -22.90 -1.95 5.34
C ILE A 146 -23.26 -2.25 3.89
N TYR A 147 -24.55 -2.39 3.59
CA TYR A 147 -25.06 -2.61 2.26
C TYR A 147 -24.64 -1.49 1.27
N LEU A 148 -24.83 -0.22 1.63
CA LEU A 148 -24.43 0.92 0.79
C LEU A 148 -22.90 1.00 0.61
N LEU A 149 -22.13 0.70 1.65
CA LEU A 149 -20.66 0.63 1.56
C LEU A 149 -20.20 -0.50 0.64
N ARG A 150 -20.90 -1.65 0.65
CA ARG A 150 -20.62 -2.78 -0.23
C ARG A 150 -20.96 -2.48 -1.68
N LEU A 151 -22.05 -1.74 -1.94
CA LEU A 151 -22.39 -1.26 -3.29
C LEU A 151 -21.33 -0.29 -3.84
N LEU A 152 -20.80 0.61 -3.00
CA LEU A 152 -19.85 1.63 -3.44
C LEU A 152 -18.40 1.13 -3.52
N LEU A 153 -17.90 0.47 -2.48
CA LEU A 153 -16.47 0.19 -2.29
C LEU A 153 -16.13 -1.31 -2.26
N GLY A 154 -17.04 -2.14 -1.75
CA GLY A 154 -16.69 -3.50 -1.31
C GLY A 154 -16.80 -4.58 -2.39
N SER A 155 -17.89 -4.61 -3.17
CA SER A 155 -18.13 -5.70 -4.11
C SER A 155 -17.49 -5.42 -5.47
N PRO A 156 -16.77 -6.39 -6.08
CA PRO A 156 -16.34 -6.27 -7.48
C PRO A 156 -17.51 -6.15 -8.45
N ASN A 157 -18.69 -6.63 -8.03
CA ASN A 157 -19.93 -6.56 -8.80
C ASN A 157 -20.69 -5.25 -8.62
N GLY A 158 -20.30 -4.41 -7.65
CA GLY A 158 -20.86 -3.07 -7.44
C GLY A 158 -20.07 -2.01 -8.20
N VAL A 159 -20.16 -0.75 -7.78
CA VAL A 159 -19.36 0.35 -8.35
C VAL A 159 -17.87 0.06 -8.18
N ASN A 160 -17.48 -0.60 -7.08
CA ASN A 160 -16.09 -0.98 -6.80
C ASN A 160 -15.13 0.22 -6.85
N LEU A 161 -15.59 1.39 -6.38
CA LEU A 161 -14.93 2.68 -6.55
C LEU A 161 -13.50 2.64 -6.02
N ARG A 162 -13.27 2.02 -4.85
CA ARG A 162 -11.94 1.87 -4.23
C ARG A 162 -10.92 1.30 -5.20
N ASN A 163 -11.25 0.19 -5.85
CA ASN A 163 -10.33 -0.47 -6.79
C ASN A 163 -10.23 0.31 -8.10
N LEU A 164 -11.32 0.89 -8.60
CA LEU A 164 -11.28 1.70 -9.82
C LEU A 164 -10.35 2.91 -9.69
N VAL A 165 -10.37 3.62 -8.57
CA VAL A 165 -9.49 4.78 -8.34
C VAL A 165 -8.04 4.36 -8.09
N TRP A 166 -7.78 3.41 -7.18
CA TRP A 166 -6.42 3.02 -6.79
C TRP A 166 -5.66 2.25 -7.87
N HIS A 167 -6.37 1.64 -8.81
CA HIS A 167 -5.77 1.05 -10.00
C HIS A 167 -5.77 2.01 -11.20
N GLY A 168 -6.10 3.30 -11.03
CA GLY A 168 -6.00 4.29 -12.11
C GLY A 168 -6.91 3.99 -13.31
N PHE A 169 -8.09 3.40 -13.12
CA PHE A 169 -9.02 3.22 -14.21
C PHE A 169 -9.81 4.50 -14.54
N LEU A 170 -9.90 5.41 -13.57
CA LEU A 170 -10.66 6.66 -13.61
C LEU A 170 -9.75 7.89 -13.70
N SER A 171 -10.24 8.91 -14.41
CA SER A 171 -9.74 10.28 -14.40
C SER A 171 -10.61 11.18 -13.51
N ASP A 172 -10.19 12.43 -13.31
CA ASP A 172 -11.00 13.44 -12.59
C ASP A 172 -12.36 13.70 -13.26
N GLU A 173 -12.45 13.59 -14.60
CA GLU A 173 -13.68 13.81 -15.37
C GLU A 173 -14.68 12.66 -15.24
N ASP A 174 -14.18 11.43 -15.03
CA ASP A 174 -15.01 10.22 -14.92
C ASP A 174 -15.77 10.15 -13.58
N LEU A 175 -15.32 10.91 -12.58
CA LEU A 175 -15.80 10.78 -11.21
C LEU A 175 -16.78 11.89 -10.84
N SER A 176 -17.95 11.51 -10.32
CA SER A 176 -18.89 12.46 -9.74
C SER A 176 -18.47 12.90 -8.32
N PRO A 177 -18.49 14.21 -7.99
CA PRO A 177 -18.21 14.69 -6.63
C PRO A 177 -19.12 14.12 -5.54
N MET A 178 -20.29 13.58 -5.91
CA MET A 178 -21.22 12.96 -4.94
C MET A 178 -20.60 11.77 -4.21
N TYR A 179 -19.67 11.04 -4.85
CA TYR A 179 -19.01 9.90 -4.22
C TYR A 179 -18.15 10.36 -3.04
N ASN A 180 -17.36 11.42 -3.24
CA ASN A 180 -16.56 12.03 -2.18
C ASN A 180 -17.42 12.61 -1.06
N ASN A 181 -18.51 13.29 -1.42
CA ASN A 181 -19.49 13.79 -0.45
C ASN A 181 -20.05 12.64 0.41
N PHE A 182 -20.44 11.53 -0.23
CA PHE A 182 -20.99 10.38 0.47
C PHE A 182 -19.97 9.68 1.38
N LEU A 183 -18.71 9.54 0.95
CA LEU A 183 -17.64 9.01 1.81
C LEU A 183 -17.48 9.87 3.08
N LEU A 184 -17.45 11.19 2.92
CA LEU A 184 -17.35 12.12 4.05
C LEU A 184 -18.60 12.08 4.95
N LEU A 185 -19.78 11.93 4.35
CA LEU A 185 -21.05 11.78 5.05
C LEU A 185 -21.08 10.53 5.91
N ILE A 186 -20.69 9.38 5.38
CA ILE A 186 -20.58 8.14 6.14
C ILE A 186 -19.60 8.31 7.29
N MET A 187 -18.41 8.85 7.04
CA MET A 187 -17.42 9.04 8.10
C MET A 187 -17.94 9.95 9.22
N THR A 188 -18.62 11.03 8.87
CA THR A 188 -19.23 11.96 9.85
C THR A 188 -20.34 11.29 10.64
N TRP A 189 -21.17 10.48 9.98
CA TRP A 189 -22.24 9.73 10.62
C TRP A 189 -21.71 8.67 11.58
N VAL A 190 -20.69 7.89 11.19
CA VAL A 190 -20.04 6.92 12.07
C VAL A 190 -19.48 7.62 13.31
N GLY A 191 -18.79 8.76 13.13
CA GLY A 191 -18.28 9.55 14.24
C GLY A 191 -19.37 9.98 15.21
N ASN A 192 -20.52 10.43 14.71
CA ASN A 192 -21.68 10.78 15.54
C ASN A 192 -22.21 9.60 16.35
N ILE A 193 -22.21 8.39 15.79
CA ILE A 193 -22.63 7.18 16.52
C ILE A 193 -21.63 6.83 17.61
N LEU A 194 -20.34 6.86 17.28
CA LEU A 194 -19.28 6.54 18.23
C LEU A 194 -19.23 7.52 19.40
N ASP A 195 -19.42 8.82 19.13
CA ASP A 195 -19.56 9.86 20.14
C ASP A 195 -20.73 9.56 21.09
N LYS A 196 -21.92 9.27 20.55
CA LYS A 196 -23.11 8.96 21.35
C LYS A 196 -22.92 7.72 22.23
N ARG A 197 -22.10 6.77 21.78
CA ARG A 197 -21.77 5.53 22.50
C ARG A 197 -20.56 5.68 23.43
N ASN A 198 -19.91 6.84 23.51
CA ASN A 198 -18.66 7.07 24.24
C ASN A 198 -17.58 6.01 23.91
N CYS A 199 -17.45 5.66 22.63
CA CYS A 199 -16.53 4.63 22.19
C CYS A 199 -15.08 5.14 22.14
N SER A 200 -14.16 4.48 22.84
CA SER A 200 -12.73 4.74 22.73
C SER A 200 -12.10 3.86 21.66
N MET A 201 -11.56 4.47 20.61
CA MET A 201 -11.01 3.78 19.45
C MET A 201 -9.59 3.28 19.70
N LYS A 202 -9.31 2.02 19.34
CA LYS A 202 -7.96 1.49 19.17
C LYS A 202 -7.48 1.78 17.76
N HIS A 203 -6.26 2.29 17.64
CA HIS A 203 -5.65 2.57 16.35
C HIS A 203 -4.46 1.67 16.13
N ARG A 204 -4.40 1.06 14.94
CA ARG A 204 -3.21 0.34 14.48
C ARG A 204 -2.04 1.33 14.35
N SER A 205 -0.83 0.87 14.65
CA SER A 205 0.39 1.61 14.34
C SER A 205 0.76 1.38 12.89
N CYS A 206 1.20 2.43 12.20
CA CYS A 206 1.69 2.33 10.83
C CYS A 206 3.03 3.03 10.72
N SER A 207 4.04 2.34 10.21
CA SER A 207 5.35 2.89 9.93
C SER A 207 5.74 2.64 8.48
N LEU A 208 6.39 3.65 7.91
CA LEU A 208 7.09 3.53 6.64
C LEU A 208 8.58 3.39 6.94
N ASP A 209 9.14 2.21 6.63
CA ASP A 209 10.59 2.01 6.66
C ASP A 209 11.07 1.89 5.21
N ALA A 210 11.76 2.93 4.76
CA ALA A 210 12.39 2.98 3.46
C ALA A 210 13.86 3.40 3.53
N GLN A 211 14.43 3.52 4.73
CA GLN A 211 15.74 4.13 4.92
C GLN A 211 16.84 3.40 4.15
N LEU A 212 16.83 2.06 4.19
CA LEU A 212 17.81 1.24 3.49
C LEU A 212 17.68 1.36 1.96
N LEU A 213 16.44 1.40 1.43
CA LEU A 213 16.23 1.61 -0.01
C LEU A 213 16.71 2.99 -0.43
N LEU A 214 16.32 4.02 0.32
CA LEU A 214 16.66 5.40 0.02
C LEU A 214 18.17 5.66 0.07
N ALA A 215 18.91 4.97 0.95
CA ALA A 215 20.37 5.05 0.99
C ALA A 215 21.07 4.35 -0.19
N LYS A 216 20.35 3.54 -0.98
CA LYS A 216 20.90 2.79 -2.12
C LYS A 216 20.41 3.28 -3.47
N ILE A 217 19.27 3.96 -3.51
CA ILE A 217 18.76 4.54 -4.74
C ILE A 217 19.45 5.88 -4.99
N GLU A 218 20.08 6.04 -6.15
CA GLU A 218 20.68 7.32 -6.56
C GLU A 218 19.59 8.28 -7.09
N ALA A 219 18.56 8.51 -6.29
CA ALA A 219 17.42 9.35 -6.67
C ALA A 219 17.82 10.81 -6.90
N GLU A 220 19.00 11.23 -6.47
CA GLU A 220 19.60 12.53 -6.80
C GLU A 220 19.74 12.74 -8.30
N SER A 221 19.89 11.67 -9.07
CA SER A 221 19.97 11.71 -10.52
C SER A 221 18.64 12.07 -11.21
N PHE A 222 17.52 12.06 -10.49
CA PHE A 222 16.21 12.44 -11.03
C PHE A 222 16.19 13.93 -11.42
N SER A 223 15.86 14.19 -12.68
CA SER A 223 15.65 15.52 -13.24
C SER A 223 14.21 15.69 -13.72
N GLU A 224 13.48 16.64 -13.12
CA GLU A 224 12.12 16.98 -13.54
C GLU A 224 12.06 17.39 -15.01
N VAL A 225 13.04 18.16 -15.49
CA VAL A 225 13.12 18.63 -16.88
C VAL A 225 13.23 17.44 -17.85
N GLN A 226 14.11 16.49 -17.53
CA GLN A 226 14.24 15.27 -18.34
C GLN A 226 12.96 14.45 -18.28
N PHE A 227 12.33 14.31 -17.11
CA PHE A 227 11.11 13.55 -16.98
C PHE A 227 9.95 14.14 -17.80
N ARG A 228 9.74 15.47 -17.74
CA ARG A 228 8.77 16.18 -18.60
C ARG A 228 9.03 15.93 -20.08
N SER A 229 10.30 15.95 -20.50
CA SER A 229 10.68 15.64 -21.88
C SER A 229 10.36 14.19 -22.27
N CYS A 230 10.61 13.22 -21.40
CA CYS A 230 10.27 11.82 -21.65
C CYS A 230 8.76 11.61 -21.78
N LEU A 231 7.97 12.21 -20.89
CA LEU A 231 6.50 12.13 -20.92
C LEU A 231 5.91 12.70 -22.22
N ALA A 232 6.51 13.75 -22.77
CA ALA A 232 6.09 14.34 -24.03
C ALA A 232 6.35 13.43 -25.25
N ASN A 233 7.38 12.59 -25.17
CA ASN A 233 7.87 11.79 -26.31
C ASN A 233 7.49 10.30 -26.23
N ASP A 234 7.04 9.81 -25.08
CA ASP A 234 6.69 8.41 -24.89
C ASP A 234 5.32 8.07 -25.53
N ARG A 235 5.29 7.03 -26.38
CA ARG A 235 4.08 6.62 -27.12
C ARG A 235 3.00 5.98 -26.26
N LEU A 236 3.37 5.39 -25.12
CA LEU A 236 2.47 4.74 -24.17
C LEU A 236 1.88 5.72 -23.17
N VAL A 237 2.29 6.98 -23.17
CA VAL A 237 1.66 8.05 -22.37
C VAL A 237 0.63 8.78 -23.24
N THR A 238 -0.66 8.76 -22.86
CA THR A 238 -1.68 9.55 -23.57
C THR A 238 -1.60 11.04 -23.24
N GLU A 239 -2.31 11.87 -24.02
CA GLU A 239 -2.49 13.29 -23.70
C GLU A 239 -3.11 13.52 -22.32
N LEU A 240 -4.16 12.76 -21.97
CA LEU A 240 -4.77 12.84 -20.64
C LEU A 240 -3.77 12.51 -19.53
N GLN A 241 -2.98 11.44 -19.70
CA GLN A 241 -1.94 11.10 -18.73
C GLN A 241 -0.84 12.17 -18.66
N ARG A 242 -0.50 12.83 -19.77
CA ARG A 242 0.46 13.94 -19.75
C ARG A 242 -0.02 15.07 -18.85
N ILE A 243 -1.30 15.45 -18.96
CA ILE A 243 -1.91 16.48 -18.10
C ILE A 243 -1.80 16.06 -16.64
N ASP A 244 -2.21 14.83 -16.31
CA ASP A 244 -2.10 14.28 -14.96
C ASP A 244 -0.66 14.28 -14.41
N TRP A 245 0.33 13.95 -15.26
CA TRP A 245 1.73 14.00 -14.86
C TRP A 245 2.23 15.42 -14.59
N MET A 246 1.71 16.44 -15.29
CA MET A 246 2.05 17.82 -14.98
C MET A 246 1.50 18.20 -13.60
N ASP A 247 0.25 17.83 -13.30
CA ASP A 247 -0.34 18.06 -11.97
C ASP A 247 0.43 17.34 -10.85
N ILE A 248 0.92 16.12 -11.11
CA ILE A 248 1.77 15.37 -10.18
C ILE A 248 3.07 16.12 -9.86
N LEU A 249 3.71 16.70 -10.87
CA LEU A 249 4.93 17.48 -10.70
C LEU A 249 4.67 18.81 -10.00
N ASP A 250 3.51 19.41 -10.24
CA ASP A 250 3.10 20.61 -9.53
C ASP A 250 2.83 20.31 -8.05
N TYR A 251 2.21 19.16 -7.73
CA TYR A 251 2.11 18.69 -6.34
C TYR A 251 3.48 18.51 -5.68
N TYR A 252 4.46 17.95 -6.40
CA TYR A 252 5.83 17.83 -5.89
C TYR A 252 6.43 19.21 -5.58
N ASN A 253 6.34 20.15 -6.51
CA ASN A 253 6.88 21.51 -6.38
C ASN A 253 6.18 22.33 -5.29
N LEU A 254 4.88 22.10 -5.07
CA LEU A 254 4.10 22.69 -3.97
C LEU A 254 4.30 21.97 -2.62
N LYS A 255 5.21 21.00 -2.53
CA LYS A 255 5.49 20.19 -1.34
C LYS A 255 4.29 19.38 -0.84
N GLN A 256 3.34 19.10 -1.72
CA GLN A 256 2.18 18.24 -1.45
C GLN A 256 2.54 16.79 -1.78
N TYR A 257 3.56 16.26 -1.11
CA TYR A 257 4.18 14.97 -1.42
C TYR A 257 3.21 13.79 -1.33
N TYR A 258 2.27 13.81 -0.39
CA TYR A 258 1.23 12.79 -0.27
C TYR A 258 0.35 12.72 -1.54
N CYS A 259 -0.12 13.87 -2.04
CA CYS A 259 -0.89 13.94 -3.29
C CYS A 259 -0.04 13.51 -4.49
N CYS A 260 1.20 13.98 -4.55
CA CYS A 260 2.16 13.61 -5.59
C CYS A 260 2.34 12.10 -5.69
N VAL A 261 2.66 11.42 -4.58
CA VAL A 261 2.87 9.97 -4.55
C VAL A 261 1.59 9.22 -4.87
N SER A 262 0.45 9.62 -4.29
CA SER A 262 -0.85 8.98 -4.55
C SER A 262 -1.19 8.98 -6.05
N ARG A 263 -0.99 10.12 -6.72
CA ARG A 263 -1.25 10.27 -8.16
C ARG A 263 -0.18 9.59 -9.03
N ALA A 264 1.09 9.67 -8.66
CA ALA A 264 2.18 9.02 -9.38
C ALA A 264 2.02 7.49 -9.44
N LEU A 265 1.59 6.87 -8.33
CA LEU A 265 1.40 5.42 -8.27
C LEU A 265 0.30 4.94 -9.23
N ILE A 266 -0.84 5.64 -9.29
CA ILE A 266 -1.92 5.24 -10.21
C ILE A 266 -1.51 5.46 -11.67
N GLN A 267 -0.78 6.54 -11.97
CA GLN A 267 -0.30 6.80 -13.33
C GLN A 267 0.78 5.80 -13.76
N LEU A 268 1.66 5.39 -12.85
CA LEU A 268 2.62 4.31 -13.09
C LEU A 268 1.89 3.00 -13.39
N GLU A 269 0.87 2.65 -12.60
CA GLU A 269 0.10 1.43 -12.82
C GLU A 269 -0.64 1.45 -14.16
N MET A 270 -1.21 2.58 -14.55
CA MET A 270 -1.81 2.76 -15.87
C MET A 270 -0.80 2.56 -17.01
N TYR A 271 0.39 3.16 -16.90
CA TYR A 271 1.47 2.99 -17.88
C TYR A 271 1.87 1.51 -18.02
N LEU A 272 2.14 0.85 -16.90
CA LEU A 272 2.53 -0.55 -16.84
C LEU A 272 1.44 -1.48 -17.39
N ARG A 273 0.16 -1.19 -17.11
CA ARG A 273 -0.97 -1.93 -17.65
C ARG A 273 -1.06 -1.83 -19.17
N ARG A 274 -0.82 -0.64 -19.74
CA ARG A 274 -0.80 -0.45 -21.20
C ARG A 274 0.37 -1.18 -21.84
N LEU A 275 1.55 -1.10 -21.24
CA LEU A 275 2.71 -1.88 -21.68
C LEU A 275 2.42 -3.38 -21.67
N TYR A 276 1.83 -3.88 -20.58
CA TYR A 276 1.41 -5.28 -20.47
C TYR A 276 0.39 -5.64 -21.56
N GLY A 277 -0.64 -4.81 -21.76
CA GLY A 277 -1.62 -4.98 -22.84
C GLY A 277 -0.97 -5.09 -24.21
N GLU A 278 0.03 -4.24 -24.51
CA GLU A 278 0.77 -4.29 -25.78
C GLU A 278 1.60 -5.57 -25.94
N LEU A 279 2.33 -5.99 -24.90
CA LEU A 279 3.19 -7.18 -24.95
C LEU A 279 2.40 -8.49 -25.18
N TYR A 280 1.15 -8.53 -24.73
CA TYR A 280 0.31 -9.73 -24.82
C TYR A 280 -0.88 -9.58 -25.79
N GLY A 281 -1.03 -8.44 -26.46
CA GLY A 281 -2.20 -8.16 -27.29
C GLY A 281 -3.53 -8.22 -26.51
N ARG A 282 -3.53 -7.77 -25.26
CA ARG A 282 -4.69 -7.80 -24.37
C ARG A 282 -5.30 -6.41 -24.17
N ASP A 283 -6.61 -6.37 -24.00
CA ASP A 283 -7.33 -5.16 -23.64
C ASP A 283 -7.02 -4.76 -22.19
N PRO A 284 -6.44 -3.57 -21.93
CA PRO A 284 -6.09 -3.13 -20.58
C PRO A 284 -7.26 -2.48 -19.83
N ARG A 285 -8.47 -2.42 -20.38
CA ARG A 285 -9.62 -1.80 -19.71
C ARG A 285 -10.15 -2.67 -18.56
N ALA A 286 -10.63 -2.03 -17.49
CA ALA A 286 -11.41 -2.73 -16.48
C ALA A 286 -12.73 -3.26 -17.08
N LYS A 287 -13.10 -4.49 -16.74
CA LYS A 287 -14.34 -5.17 -17.13
C LYS A 287 -14.89 -5.93 -15.92
N LEU A 288 -16.20 -6.13 -15.86
CA LEU A 288 -16.86 -6.71 -14.69
C LEU A 288 -16.73 -8.23 -14.58
N ASP A 289 -16.56 -8.92 -15.71
CA ASP A 289 -16.44 -10.37 -15.84
C ASP A 289 -14.99 -10.85 -15.93
N GLU A 290 -14.01 -9.95 -15.83
CA GLU A 290 -12.59 -10.27 -15.90
C GLU A 290 -11.84 -9.70 -14.68
N TYR A 291 -10.80 -10.40 -14.24
CA TYR A 291 -9.87 -9.85 -13.26
C TYR A 291 -9.14 -8.65 -13.86
N TYR A 292 -9.05 -7.57 -13.09
CA TYR A 292 -8.32 -6.38 -13.49
C TYR A 292 -6.83 -6.69 -13.66
N ILE A 293 -6.23 -6.19 -14.74
CA ILE A 293 -4.77 -6.22 -14.91
C ILE A 293 -4.18 -5.15 -13.98
N ILE A 294 -3.80 -5.52 -12.77
CA ILE A 294 -3.23 -4.61 -11.78
C ILE A 294 -1.71 -4.75 -11.70
N MET A 295 -1.04 -3.85 -10.98
CA MET A 295 0.43 -3.86 -10.87
C MET A 295 0.98 -5.23 -10.42
N ASP A 296 0.31 -5.89 -9.46
CA ASP A 296 0.72 -7.20 -8.96
C ASP A 296 0.71 -8.25 -10.09
N THR A 297 -0.35 -8.27 -10.91
CA THR A 297 -0.45 -9.11 -12.10
C THR A 297 0.61 -8.77 -13.16
N VAL A 298 0.94 -7.49 -13.34
CA VAL A 298 1.99 -7.07 -14.29
C VAL A 298 3.36 -7.62 -13.87
N PHE A 299 3.62 -7.75 -12.58
CA PHE A 299 4.90 -8.24 -12.05
C PHE A 299 4.90 -9.69 -11.58
N GLU A 300 3.80 -10.44 -11.73
CA GLU A 300 3.81 -11.90 -11.55
C GLU A 300 4.88 -12.54 -12.46
N GLU A 301 5.74 -13.39 -11.91
CA GLU A 301 6.85 -13.99 -12.67
C GLU A 301 6.36 -14.89 -13.82
N ARG A 302 5.25 -15.57 -13.60
CA ARG A 302 4.63 -16.50 -14.55
C ARG A 302 3.17 -16.15 -14.74
N ASN A 303 2.71 -16.34 -15.96
CA ASN A 303 1.29 -16.26 -16.27
C ASN A 303 0.55 -17.39 -15.56
N SER A 304 -0.46 -17.05 -14.76
CA SER A 304 -1.24 -18.01 -13.98
C SER A 304 -2.00 -19.04 -14.81
N ILE A 305 -2.27 -18.75 -16.09
CA ILE A 305 -3.02 -19.64 -17.00
C ILE A 305 -2.06 -20.48 -17.85
N THR A 306 -1.10 -19.85 -18.51
CA THR A 306 -0.20 -20.56 -19.45
C THR A 306 1.02 -21.17 -18.78
N GLY A 307 1.36 -20.73 -17.56
CA GLY A 307 2.61 -21.09 -16.87
C GLY A 307 3.88 -20.50 -17.51
N GLU A 308 3.73 -19.78 -18.63
CA GLU A 308 4.82 -19.13 -19.34
C GLU A 308 5.38 -17.98 -18.53
N ARG A 309 6.67 -17.71 -18.73
CA ARG A 309 7.34 -16.60 -18.07
C ARG A 309 6.78 -15.27 -18.58
N ASN A 310 6.60 -14.34 -17.66
CA ASN A 310 6.06 -13.04 -17.98
C ASN A 310 7.06 -12.21 -18.82
N GLN A 311 6.63 -11.77 -20.00
CA GLN A 311 7.39 -10.96 -20.96
C GLN A 311 7.87 -9.61 -20.39
N ILE A 312 7.23 -9.08 -19.33
CA ILE A 312 7.71 -7.88 -18.61
C ILE A 312 9.15 -8.05 -18.14
N TYR A 313 9.53 -9.27 -17.75
CA TYR A 313 10.89 -9.62 -17.32
C TYR A 313 11.92 -9.70 -18.47
N ASN A 314 11.46 -9.65 -19.71
CA ASN A 314 12.32 -9.51 -20.90
C ASN A 314 12.38 -8.03 -21.35
N HIS A 315 11.35 -7.25 -21.04
CA HIS A 315 11.27 -5.83 -21.38
C HIS A 315 12.12 -4.96 -20.44
N PHE A 316 11.95 -5.11 -19.13
CA PHE A 316 12.69 -4.33 -18.14
C PHE A 316 13.97 -5.03 -17.71
N ARG A 317 14.97 -4.22 -17.36
CA ARG A 317 16.17 -4.75 -16.69
C ARG A 317 15.82 -5.19 -15.26
N VAL A 318 16.32 -6.36 -14.88
CA VAL A 318 17.22 -6.51 -13.72
C VAL A 318 16.92 -5.56 -12.55
N SER A 319 17.77 -4.53 -12.50
CA SER A 319 17.79 -3.41 -11.56
C SER A 319 16.43 -2.75 -11.32
N LEU A 320 15.66 -2.47 -12.36
CA LEU A 320 14.37 -1.79 -12.22
C LEU A 320 13.35 -2.72 -11.58
N LEU A 321 13.33 -4.00 -11.97
CA LEU A 321 12.44 -5.00 -11.37
C LEU A 321 12.74 -5.16 -9.87
N GLU A 322 14.02 -5.20 -9.50
CA GLU A 322 14.44 -5.27 -8.09
C GLU A 322 14.03 -4.00 -7.31
N LEU A 323 14.14 -2.81 -7.92
CA LEU A 323 13.72 -1.56 -7.30
C LEU A 323 12.20 -1.51 -7.08
N VAL A 324 11.43 -1.86 -8.10
CA VAL A 324 9.96 -1.92 -8.03
C VAL A 324 9.52 -2.94 -6.98
N TYR A 325 10.17 -4.11 -6.93
CA TYR A 325 9.92 -5.12 -5.91
C TYR A 325 10.16 -4.56 -4.51
N ASP A 326 11.32 -3.95 -4.24
CA ASP A 326 11.63 -3.40 -2.92
C ASP A 326 10.68 -2.27 -2.53
N LEU A 327 10.39 -1.35 -3.44
CA LEU A 327 9.58 -0.16 -3.14
C LEU A 327 8.11 -0.51 -2.89
N PHE A 328 7.55 -1.47 -3.62
CA PHE A 328 6.10 -1.72 -3.62
C PHE A 328 5.68 -3.07 -3.02
N SER A 329 6.51 -4.12 -3.08
CA SER A 329 6.06 -5.50 -2.85
C SER A 329 6.81 -6.26 -1.75
N ALA A 330 8.09 -5.94 -1.52
CA ALA A 330 8.93 -6.71 -0.60
C ALA A 330 8.30 -6.79 0.79
N MET A 331 8.19 -8.01 1.34
CA MET A 331 7.49 -8.26 2.61
C MET A 331 8.04 -7.39 3.76
N TYR A 332 9.35 -7.22 3.82
CA TYR A 332 10.05 -6.41 4.82
C TYR A 332 10.39 -4.99 4.31
N GLY A 333 9.96 -4.65 3.10
CA GLY A 333 10.24 -3.35 2.48
C GLY A 333 9.19 -2.28 2.80
N PRO A 334 9.37 -1.08 2.20
CA PRO A 334 8.46 0.04 2.34
C PRO A 334 6.99 -0.30 2.09
N ARG A 335 6.71 -1.06 1.02
CA ARG A 335 5.36 -1.39 0.52
C ARG A 335 4.49 -0.14 0.36
N ILE A 336 5.05 0.92 -0.23
CA ILE A 336 4.41 2.26 -0.27
C ILE A 336 3.03 2.19 -0.90
N ARG A 337 2.88 1.55 -2.06
CA ARG A 337 1.60 1.42 -2.78
C ARG A 337 0.52 0.81 -1.88
N ASP A 338 0.83 -0.34 -1.29
CA ASP A 338 -0.07 -1.10 -0.44
C ASP A 338 -0.51 -0.28 0.77
N LYS A 339 0.45 0.20 1.58
CA LYS A 339 0.17 0.98 2.79
C LYS A 339 -0.57 2.29 2.51
N LEU A 340 -0.25 2.97 1.41
CA LEU A 340 -0.93 4.20 1.02
C LEU A 340 -2.39 3.92 0.59
N SER A 341 -2.61 2.87 -0.20
CA SER A 341 -3.95 2.47 -0.68
C SER A 341 -4.87 1.94 0.42
N HIS A 342 -4.31 1.50 1.55
CA HIS A 342 -5.05 1.06 2.73
C HIS A 342 -5.15 2.15 3.82
N GLY A 343 -4.70 3.38 3.55
CA GLY A 343 -4.78 4.51 4.49
C GLY A 343 -3.88 4.39 5.72
N GLU A 344 -2.89 3.49 5.67
CA GLU A 344 -1.96 3.24 6.76
C GLU A 344 -0.97 4.39 6.93
N LEU A 345 -0.56 5.03 5.84
CA LEU A 345 0.41 6.13 5.88
C LEU A 345 -0.26 7.47 6.17
N ARG A 346 0.36 8.25 7.06
CA ARG A 346 -0.01 9.64 7.35
C ARG A 346 0.67 10.62 6.39
N VAL A 347 0.20 11.86 6.37
CA VAL A 347 0.75 12.92 5.49
C VAL A 347 2.22 13.19 5.77
N ASP A 348 2.63 13.20 7.04
CA ASP A 348 3.99 13.47 7.50
C ASP A 348 4.97 12.31 7.26
N GLN A 349 4.48 11.12 6.94
CA GLN A 349 5.31 9.95 6.61
C GLN A 349 5.74 9.92 5.13
N ILE A 350 5.16 10.79 4.29
CA ILE A 350 5.53 10.94 2.88
C ILE A 350 6.27 12.26 2.72
N ASP A 351 7.59 12.19 2.77
CA ASP A 351 8.47 13.35 2.60
C ASP A 351 8.95 13.52 1.15
N GLU A 352 9.81 14.52 0.94
CA GLU A 352 10.41 14.82 -0.36
C GLU A 352 11.22 13.64 -0.90
N ILE A 353 11.94 12.92 -0.04
CA ILE A 353 12.84 11.85 -0.44
C ILE A 353 12.01 10.66 -0.96
N ILE A 354 10.93 10.32 -0.25
CA ILE A 354 9.97 9.29 -0.69
C ILE A 354 9.31 9.68 -2.01
N ALA A 355 8.81 10.93 -2.12
CA ALA A 355 8.19 11.39 -3.34
C ALA A 355 9.16 11.35 -4.53
N LYS A 356 10.40 11.81 -4.32
CA LYS A 356 11.45 11.77 -5.35
C LYS A 356 11.81 10.34 -5.75
N ALA A 357 11.89 9.41 -4.81
CA ALA A 357 12.15 7.99 -5.12
C ALA A 357 11.03 7.36 -5.96
N VAL A 358 9.76 7.69 -5.67
CA VAL A 358 8.61 7.24 -6.47
C VAL A 358 8.64 7.85 -7.86
N LEU A 359 8.85 9.17 -7.99
CA LEU A 359 8.97 9.84 -9.29
C LEU A 359 10.14 9.32 -10.11
N PHE A 360 11.29 9.07 -9.47
CA PHE A 360 12.45 8.48 -10.11
C PHE A 360 12.15 7.06 -10.62
N THR A 361 11.45 6.25 -9.83
CA THR A 361 10.99 4.92 -10.26
C THR A 361 10.06 5.02 -11.48
N CYS A 362 9.15 6.00 -11.50
CA CYS A 362 8.28 6.26 -12.65
C CYS A 362 9.09 6.66 -13.89
N PHE A 363 10.05 7.57 -13.73
CA PHE A 363 10.96 7.98 -14.80
C PHE A 363 11.75 6.78 -15.37
N LEU A 364 12.29 5.92 -14.51
CA LEU A 364 13.02 4.72 -14.93
C LEU A 364 12.12 3.72 -15.66
N ALA A 365 10.89 3.53 -15.21
CA ALA A 365 9.91 2.66 -15.87
C ALA A 365 9.53 3.17 -17.26
N ILE A 366 9.32 4.49 -17.40
CA ILE A 366 8.94 5.10 -18.68
C ILE A 366 10.12 5.13 -19.66
N THR A 367 11.31 5.45 -19.18
CA THR A 367 12.51 5.51 -20.05
C THR A 367 13.13 4.16 -20.33
N ASN A 368 12.75 3.12 -19.58
CA ASN A 368 13.42 1.82 -19.53
C ASN A 368 14.96 1.98 -19.52
N ASN A 369 15.44 2.82 -18.60
CA ASN A 369 16.84 3.27 -18.61
C ASN A 369 17.80 2.09 -18.45
N SER A 370 18.51 1.79 -19.53
CA SER A 370 19.46 0.68 -19.56
C SER A 370 20.66 0.88 -18.62
N GLN A 371 21.09 2.11 -18.34
CA GLN A 371 22.27 2.38 -17.51
C GLN A 371 21.99 2.25 -16.02
N PHE A 372 20.72 2.18 -15.62
CA PHE A 372 20.34 2.10 -14.22
C PHE A 372 20.76 0.76 -13.59
N THR A 373 21.47 0.85 -12.47
CA THR A 373 21.90 -0.29 -11.66
C THR A 373 21.36 -0.16 -10.26
N TYR A 374 20.73 -1.21 -9.77
CA TYR A 374 20.22 -1.30 -8.41
C TYR A 374 20.23 -2.76 -7.99
N ARG A 375 20.46 -2.97 -6.70
CA ARG A 375 20.32 -4.27 -6.06
C ARG A 375 19.36 -4.18 -4.90
N SER A 376 18.38 -5.08 -4.89
CA SER A 376 17.44 -5.19 -3.79
C SER A 376 18.17 -5.34 -2.46
N VAL A 377 17.67 -4.64 -1.45
CA VAL A 377 18.08 -4.73 -0.06
C VAL A 377 17.03 -5.42 0.82
N TYR A 378 15.78 -5.49 0.36
CA TYR A 378 14.69 -6.10 1.11
C TYR A 378 14.34 -7.53 0.66
N HIS A 379 14.97 -8.05 -0.39
CA HIS A 379 14.83 -9.45 -0.76
C HIS A 379 15.42 -10.38 0.33
N PRO A 380 14.79 -11.53 0.64
CA PRO A 380 15.29 -12.45 1.66
C PRO A 380 16.76 -12.86 1.51
N ASN A 381 17.25 -13.00 0.28
CA ASN A 381 18.67 -13.31 0.03
C ASN A 381 19.58 -12.13 0.37
N ALA A 382 19.17 -10.90 0.05
CA ALA A 382 19.93 -9.70 0.39
C ALA A 382 19.96 -9.48 1.91
N ILE A 383 18.83 -9.70 2.59
CA ILE A 383 18.73 -9.66 4.05
C ILE A 383 19.63 -10.73 4.68
N LEU A 384 19.61 -11.96 4.17
CA LEU A 384 20.48 -13.03 4.66
C LEU A 384 21.95 -12.65 4.48
N GLN A 385 22.32 -12.15 3.30
CA GLN A 385 23.69 -11.71 3.01
C GLN A 385 24.14 -10.58 3.95
N ALA A 386 23.28 -9.58 4.21
CA ALA A 386 23.56 -8.51 5.16
C ALA A 386 23.81 -9.07 6.57
N LYS A 387 22.93 -9.96 7.05
CA LYS A 387 23.08 -10.62 8.36
C LYS A 387 24.35 -11.46 8.48
N LEU A 388 24.71 -12.20 7.43
CA LEU A 388 25.96 -12.96 7.42
C LEU A 388 27.18 -12.04 7.47
N LYS A 389 27.17 -10.90 6.75
CA LYS A 389 28.24 -9.90 6.83
C LYS A 389 28.35 -9.30 8.23
N GLU A 390 27.24 -9.01 8.89
CA GLU A 390 27.21 -8.54 10.27
C GLU A 390 27.77 -9.58 11.24
N CYS A 391 27.39 -10.86 11.09
CA CYS A 391 27.95 -11.96 11.88
C CYS A 391 29.49 -12.03 11.73
N THR A 392 29.99 -12.02 10.50
CA THR A 392 31.43 -12.06 10.22
C THR A 392 32.15 -10.87 10.84
N ALA A 393 31.56 -9.67 10.82
CA ALA A 393 32.13 -8.49 11.45
C ALA A 393 32.24 -8.65 12.98
N VAL A 394 31.20 -9.18 13.65
CA VAL A 394 31.25 -9.43 15.10
C VAL A 394 32.28 -10.50 15.46
N VAL A 395 32.36 -11.58 14.67
CA VAL A 395 33.38 -12.62 14.89
C VAL A 395 34.79 -12.04 14.74
N HIS A 396 35.01 -11.19 13.74
CA HIS A 396 36.29 -10.50 13.57
C HIS A 396 36.60 -9.59 14.77
N GLN A 397 35.62 -8.87 15.33
CA GLN A 397 35.82 -8.07 16.54
C GLN A 397 36.27 -8.91 17.74
N ILE A 398 35.75 -10.13 17.90
CA ILE A 398 36.20 -11.07 18.95
C ILE A 398 37.64 -11.49 18.71
N GLN A 399 38.01 -11.80 17.46
CA GLN A 399 39.38 -12.19 17.10
C GLN A 399 40.40 -11.08 17.35
N THR A 400 39.99 -9.82 17.29
CA THR A 400 40.85 -8.65 17.50
C THR A 400 40.83 -8.10 18.93
N LEU A 401 40.16 -8.76 19.88
CA LEU A 401 40.20 -8.33 21.28
C LEU A 401 41.63 -8.47 21.83
N GLU A 402 42.19 -7.39 22.36
CA GLU A 402 43.51 -7.41 23.01
C GLU A 402 43.42 -8.18 24.33
N ILE A 403 44.19 -9.26 24.43
CA ILE A 403 44.29 -10.09 25.64
C ILE A 403 45.45 -9.54 26.48
N PRO A 404 45.24 -9.11 27.74
CA PRO A 404 46.31 -8.64 28.61
C PRO A 404 47.42 -9.67 28.77
N GLU A 405 48.67 -9.23 28.71
CA GLU A 405 49.88 -10.08 28.87
C GLU A 405 49.90 -10.91 30.17
N THR A 406 49.06 -10.58 31.15
CA THR A 406 48.94 -11.29 32.42
C THR A 406 48.12 -12.58 32.36
N ILE A 407 47.48 -12.88 31.21
CA ILE A 407 46.75 -14.13 30.98
C ILE A 407 47.69 -15.07 30.22
N ASP A 408 48.32 -16.00 30.95
CA ASP A 408 49.25 -17.00 30.40
C ASP A 408 48.45 -18.17 29.77
N ASP A 409 48.04 -18.03 28.51
CA ASP A 409 47.45 -19.12 27.71
C ASP A 409 48.56 -20.08 27.26
N SER A 410 49.09 -20.85 28.20
CA SER A 410 50.10 -21.90 27.94
C SER A 410 49.52 -23.16 27.28
N GLU A 411 48.20 -23.24 27.08
CA GLU A 411 47.58 -24.16 26.15
C GLU A 411 47.26 -23.39 24.87
N SER A 412 47.92 -23.76 23.76
CA SER A 412 47.57 -23.24 22.44
C SER A 412 46.06 -23.34 22.29
N ILE A 413 45.37 -22.21 22.07
CA ILE A 413 43.97 -22.19 21.69
C ILE A 413 43.86 -23.14 20.50
N GLY A 414 43.44 -24.38 20.75
CA GLY A 414 43.38 -25.41 19.73
C GLY A 414 42.49 -24.85 18.63
N ASP A 415 43.07 -24.72 17.43
CA ASP A 415 42.52 -24.02 16.27
C ASP A 415 41.01 -23.86 16.38
N VAL A 416 40.54 -22.68 16.82
CA VAL A 416 39.11 -22.37 16.74
C VAL A 416 38.76 -22.66 15.29
N PRO A 417 37.86 -23.62 14.99
CA PRO A 417 37.68 -24.11 13.64
C PRO A 417 37.45 -22.90 12.76
N PHE A 418 38.41 -22.67 11.85
CA PHE A 418 38.37 -21.60 10.88
C PHE A 418 36.96 -21.60 10.31
N ILE A 419 36.18 -20.54 10.54
CA ILE A 419 35.00 -20.32 9.72
C ILE A 419 35.60 -20.19 8.33
N PRO A 420 35.40 -21.17 7.43
CA PRO A 420 35.95 -21.06 6.09
C PRO A 420 35.55 -19.69 5.55
N GLN A 421 36.44 -19.02 4.80
CA GLN A 421 36.01 -17.90 3.98
C GLN A 421 34.85 -18.42 3.12
N VAL A 422 33.63 -18.16 3.58
CA VAL A 422 32.44 -18.49 2.83
C VAL A 422 32.43 -17.39 1.81
N ASP A 423 32.71 -17.76 0.55
CA ASP A 423 32.41 -16.89 -0.58
C ASP A 423 30.90 -16.65 -0.53
N ILE A 424 30.53 -15.53 0.09
CA ILE A 424 29.15 -15.12 0.19
C ILE A 424 28.73 -14.86 -1.25
N ILE A 425 27.76 -15.64 -1.75
CA ILE A 425 27.25 -15.50 -3.11
C ILE A 425 26.88 -14.04 -3.33
N GLU A 426 27.72 -13.31 -4.08
CA GLU A 426 27.52 -11.88 -4.32
C GLU A 426 26.31 -11.61 -5.22
N HIS A 427 25.87 -12.64 -5.94
CA HIS A 427 24.88 -12.57 -7.01
C HIS A 427 23.74 -13.56 -6.78
N ALA A 428 22.97 -13.40 -5.71
CA ALA A 428 21.75 -14.16 -5.52
C ALA A 428 20.68 -13.65 -6.51
N LYS A 429 20.17 -14.54 -7.37
CA LYS A 429 19.06 -14.19 -8.26
C LYS A 429 17.80 -13.97 -7.42
N ILE A 430 17.11 -12.87 -7.67
CA ILE A 430 15.87 -12.48 -6.97
C ILE A 430 14.65 -13.00 -7.71
N PHE A 431 14.72 -12.99 -9.03
CA PHE A 431 13.76 -13.59 -9.93
C PHE A 431 14.32 -14.94 -10.43
N TYR A 432 13.46 -15.89 -10.81
CA TYR A 432 13.84 -17.25 -11.24
C TYR A 432 14.26 -18.18 -10.09
N ARG A 433 13.42 -18.27 -9.05
CA ARG A 433 13.69 -19.06 -7.84
C ARG A 433 13.23 -20.52 -8.01
N PRO A 434 14.03 -21.51 -7.58
CA PRO A 434 13.56 -22.89 -7.45
C PRO A 434 12.53 -23.03 -6.31
N ASP A 435 11.64 -24.01 -6.43
CA ASP A 435 10.68 -24.34 -5.36
C ASP A 435 11.42 -24.72 -4.07
N GLY A 436 10.98 -24.14 -2.94
CA GLY A 436 11.54 -24.39 -1.62
C GLY A 436 12.77 -23.55 -1.25
N GLU A 437 13.24 -22.66 -2.13
CA GLU A 437 14.31 -21.70 -1.80
C GLU A 437 13.92 -20.79 -0.63
N ASP A 438 12.67 -20.35 -0.57
CA ASP A 438 12.10 -19.54 0.51
C ASP A 438 12.20 -20.23 1.87
N VAL A 439 11.88 -21.52 1.92
CA VAL A 439 11.97 -22.35 3.13
C VAL A 439 13.43 -22.48 3.59
N LEU A 440 14.34 -22.80 2.66
CA LEU A 440 15.78 -22.92 2.94
C LEU A 440 16.36 -21.59 3.44
N ILE A 441 16.08 -20.49 2.75
CA ILE A 441 16.52 -19.15 3.13
C ILE A 441 15.95 -18.76 4.49
N GLY A 442 14.69 -19.12 4.79
CA GLY A 442 14.09 -18.93 6.11
C GLY A 442 14.81 -19.71 7.21
N TYR A 443 15.31 -20.92 6.94
CA TYR A 443 16.16 -21.64 7.90
C TYR A 443 17.53 -20.97 8.07
N LEU A 444 18.20 -20.60 6.97
CA LEU A 444 19.50 -19.94 7.01
C LEU A 444 19.45 -18.59 7.73
N GLN A 445 18.39 -17.81 7.53
CA GLN A 445 18.19 -16.55 8.25
C GLN A 445 18.05 -16.76 9.77
N ARG A 446 17.33 -17.80 10.20
CA ARG A 446 17.21 -18.15 11.62
C ARG A 446 18.55 -18.56 12.22
N ILE A 447 19.33 -19.36 11.49
CA ILE A 447 20.68 -19.77 11.90
C ILE A 447 21.60 -18.53 12.00
N ALA A 448 21.58 -17.65 11.00
CA ALA A 448 22.40 -16.42 11.00
C ALA A 448 22.08 -15.53 12.20
N VAL A 449 20.80 -15.29 12.51
CA VAL A 449 20.39 -14.50 13.69
C VAL A 449 20.87 -15.13 15.00
N ALA A 450 20.75 -16.46 15.13
CA ALA A 450 21.21 -17.16 16.33
C ALA A 450 22.74 -17.07 16.50
N LEU A 451 23.49 -17.20 15.40
CA LEU A 451 24.94 -17.04 15.39
C LEU A 451 25.36 -15.62 15.74
N GLU A 452 24.70 -14.60 15.19
CA GLU A 452 24.96 -13.19 15.49
C GLU A 452 24.78 -12.90 16.99
N LEU A 453 23.68 -13.37 17.57
CA LEU A 453 23.38 -13.19 18.99
C LEU A 453 24.41 -13.91 19.88
N ALA A 454 24.79 -15.15 19.52
CA ALA A 454 25.81 -15.90 20.24
C ALA A 454 27.16 -15.19 20.19
N ALA A 455 27.55 -14.67 19.02
CA ALA A 455 28.79 -13.91 18.85
C ALA A 455 28.78 -12.61 19.66
N LYS A 456 27.68 -11.83 19.63
CA LYS A 456 27.52 -10.61 20.43
C LYS A 456 27.61 -10.89 21.93
N ASN A 457 26.93 -11.94 22.40
CA ASN A 457 26.98 -12.35 23.81
C ASN A 457 28.39 -12.78 24.23
N LEU A 458 29.10 -13.51 23.36
CA LEU A 458 30.49 -13.90 23.61
C LEU A 458 31.41 -12.69 23.67
N HIS A 459 31.31 -11.77 22.69
CA HIS A 459 32.08 -10.53 22.68
C HIS A 459 31.84 -9.72 23.96
N GLN A 460 30.58 -9.46 24.32
CA GLN A 460 30.24 -8.73 25.55
C GLN A 460 30.77 -9.44 26.80
N SER A 461 30.62 -10.76 26.89
CA SER A 461 31.14 -11.53 28.02
C SER A 461 32.67 -11.49 28.11
N LEU A 462 33.37 -11.51 26.98
CA LEU A 462 34.83 -11.42 26.95
C LEU A 462 35.28 -10.02 27.35
N THR A 463 34.70 -8.96 26.78
CA THR A 463 35.00 -7.57 27.13
C THR A 463 34.81 -7.32 28.63
N LEU A 464 33.67 -7.73 29.22
CA LEU A 464 33.44 -7.58 30.66
C LEU A 464 34.46 -8.34 31.51
N LYS A 465 34.87 -9.54 31.08
CA LYS A 465 35.90 -10.32 31.78
C LYS A 465 37.28 -9.66 31.67
N LEU A 466 37.66 -9.17 30.50
CA LEU A 466 38.92 -8.46 30.29
C LEU A 466 38.98 -7.19 31.14
N GLU A 467 37.92 -6.39 31.17
CA GLU A 467 37.81 -5.23 32.07
C GLU A 467 37.94 -5.60 33.55
N ALA A 468 37.31 -6.71 33.96
CA ALA A 468 37.39 -7.18 35.34
C ALA A 468 38.77 -7.75 35.71
N VAL A 469 39.50 -8.33 34.73
CA VAL A 469 40.92 -8.70 34.89
C VAL A 469 41.79 -7.46 35.05
N GLU A 470 41.60 -6.44 34.21
CA GLU A 470 42.33 -5.16 34.31
C GLU A 470 42.10 -4.48 35.66
N ARG A 471 40.85 -4.48 36.15
CA ARG A 471 40.47 -3.95 37.47
C ARG A 471 40.90 -4.86 38.64
N ARG A 472 41.50 -6.03 38.35
CA ARG A 472 41.91 -7.06 39.32
C ARG A 472 40.76 -7.56 40.21
N GLU A 473 39.53 -7.46 39.72
CA GLU A 473 38.32 -7.94 40.41
C GLU A 473 38.17 -9.46 40.25
N LEU A 474 38.78 -10.02 39.20
CA LEU A 474 38.93 -11.46 39.00
C LEU A 474 40.29 -11.92 39.55
N ARG A 475 40.27 -12.85 40.52
CA ARG A 475 41.49 -13.54 40.98
C ARG A 475 41.80 -14.67 40.01
N SER A 476 43.04 -14.75 39.54
CA SER A 476 43.47 -15.82 38.64
C SER A 476 43.24 -17.18 39.31
N ARG A 477 42.63 -18.09 38.55
CA ARG A 477 42.77 -19.52 38.74
C ARG A 477 43.23 -20.10 37.42
#